data_AF-A0A1C6L0N2-F1
#
_entry.id   AF-A0A1C6L0N2-F1
#
_cell.length_a   1.000
_cell.length_b   1.000
_cell.length_c   1.000
_cell.angle_alpha   90.00
_cell.angle_beta   90.00
_cell.angle_gamma   90.00
#
_symmetry.space_group_name_H-M   'P 1'
#
loop_
_entity.id
_entity.type
_entity.pdbx_description
1 polymer ?
#
loop_
_entity_poly.entity_id
_entity_poly.type
_entity_poly.pdbx_seq_one_letter_code
_entity_poly.pdbx_strand_id
1 'polypeptide(L)'
;MKKKNRFLVIGLCFCLTICTLSMSGMTFAAEQPDSQTMRAAAMSNVSIANATEGSLQALVDQKLGGLPDYKGITSLTVSGTLNETDFNFVCDNMTNLEYLDLTLTGVTGDLSKMSGLTALKRMNLWPTKVSGDLKSLAGLTEMEDLNLGGINDNITGDLSDLKGMTNLKKLVLESGQITGALSDVTNFSNLQSLVMDNTKLHGELSELADLDRTNPRLTSLNLGATQVRGELNDLKWSKVKELYLSSTQIEGELTNLDGFKALERLEVGTTGLRGDFSGLSAVPTLKILGLSYTELKGDLSELSSLDNLQSLYLSGDQILGNLNGLAGLKSLKAINIISINTTGNIEELDLFENLAGEFAGLQSLMLTVTLPPITFDGAAIAVKVPTKDSPAMQGNIYGGTYNDVNKEVVWAVPKRLSGNLSYQFKETINIGDKSGVELSCSVKQPYTVKPQPSPSPLGSIITASAGEHGSISPEGTVWAAYGSDKTFQFVPEDGYKVKDVVIDGESAGAISSYTFKTITKPHTIDVTFEPEETPEDRLIAGVEATTIKASSQAKKGKMIIRWKKSWGYKVDCFQIFRSTKKNSGFGKKPFFTTKSGTKNMYTNTKQLKKGTRYYYKIRGVRVIDGQTIYTKWSNKAYRIAR
;
A
#
# COMPACT_ATOMS: atom_id res chain seq x y z
N MET A 1 -20.86 29.78 65.41
CA MET A 1 -22.09 30.38 64.85
C MET A 1 -22.16 30.04 63.36
N LYS A 2 -23.03 29.10 62.99
CA LYS A 2 -23.27 28.65 61.60
C LYS A 2 -24.62 29.23 61.15
N LYS A 3 -24.69 29.85 59.96
CA LYS A 3 -25.97 30.11 59.27
C LYS A 3 -26.25 28.97 58.28
N LYS A 4 -27.52 28.55 58.29
CA LYS A 4 -28.11 27.38 57.64
C LYS A 4 -29.34 27.84 56.85
N ASN A 5 -29.56 27.19 55.71
CA ASN A 5 -30.84 26.66 55.20
C ASN A 5 -31.98 27.55 54.63
N ARG A 6 -32.30 27.20 53.36
CA ARG A 6 -33.57 26.66 52.79
C ARG A 6 -34.73 27.58 52.34
N PHE A 7 -35.05 27.37 51.05
CA PHE A 7 -36.33 27.42 50.31
C PHE A 7 -37.64 27.31 51.12
N LEU A 8 -38.68 28.05 50.66
CA LEU A 8 -40.04 27.51 50.47
C LEU A 8 -40.84 28.36 49.45
N VAL A 9 -41.55 27.65 48.57
CA VAL A 9 -42.59 28.07 47.61
C VAL A 9 -43.89 28.40 48.34
N ILE A 10 -44.74 29.30 47.79
CA ILE A 10 -46.22 29.21 47.70
C ILE A 10 -46.71 30.46 46.95
N GLY A 11 -47.45 30.27 45.86
CA GLY A 11 -48.29 31.28 45.24
C GLY A 11 -49.74 31.17 45.73
N LEU A 12 -50.54 32.24 45.57
CA LEU A 12 -51.95 32.17 45.19
C LEU A 12 -52.56 33.57 45.00
N CYS A 13 -53.42 33.63 43.97
CA CYS A 13 -54.59 34.49 43.78
C CYS A 13 -54.38 35.99 43.52
N PHE A 14 -54.40 36.34 42.23
CA PHE A 14 -54.98 37.62 41.79
C PHE A 14 -56.51 37.56 41.90
N CYS A 15 -57.04 38.54 42.61
CA CYS A 15 -58.45 38.84 42.83
C CYS A 15 -59.05 39.46 41.55
N LEU A 16 -60.24 39.02 41.13
CA LEU A 16 -61.11 39.82 40.27
C LEU A 16 -62.42 40.10 41.01
N THR A 17 -62.58 41.37 41.38
CA THR A 17 -63.72 41.95 42.06
C THR A 17 -64.91 42.06 41.09
N ILE A 18 -66.05 41.47 41.41
CA ILE A 18 -67.32 41.73 40.71
C ILE A 18 -68.04 42.88 41.45
N CYS A 19 -68.10 44.05 40.82
CA CYS A 19 -69.02 45.11 41.17
C CYS A 19 -70.45 44.72 40.76
N THR A 20 -71.39 44.81 41.69
CA THR A 20 -72.82 44.74 41.42
C THR A 20 -73.32 46.11 40.94
N LEU A 21 -73.77 46.18 39.68
CA LEU A 21 -74.63 47.25 39.19
C LEU A 21 -75.77 46.62 38.37
N SER A 22 -76.97 46.80 38.90
CA SER A 22 -78.24 46.40 38.30
C SER A 22 -78.51 47.25 37.06
N MET A 23 -78.46 46.64 35.87
CA MET A 23 -79.37 46.99 34.77
C MET A 23 -79.77 45.72 34.02
N SER A 24 -81.07 45.61 33.83
CA SER A 24 -81.83 44.56 33.15
C SER A 24 -81.38 44.30 31.72
N GLY A 25 -81.23 43.01 31.39
CA GLY A 25 -81.45 42.48 30.04
C GLY A 25 -80.24 42.50 29.10
N MET A 26 -79.34 41.51 29.26
CA MET A 26 -78.64 40.77 28.19
C MET A 26 -77.63 39.83 28.86
N THR A 27 -77.97 38.55 28.99
CA THR A 27 -77.02 37.50 29.38
C THR A 27 -76.12 37.17 28.20
N PHE A 28 -74.88 37.67 28.19
CA PHE A 28 -73.78 37.00 27.51
C PHE A 28 -73.21 35.95 28.46
N ALA A 29 -73.47 34.68 28.18
CA ALA A 29 -72.78 33.59 28.85
C ALA A 29 -71.34 33.54 28.32
N ALA A 30 -70.40 34.07 29.08
CA ALA A 30 -69.00 33.69 28.91
C ALA A 30 -68.83 32.33 29.60
N GLU A 31 -68.75 31.25 28.81
CA GLU A 31 -68.37 29.93 29.32
C GLU A 31 -66.97 30.02 29.95
N GLN A 32 -66.89 29.70 31.25
CA GLN A 32 -65.62 29.43 31.90
C GLN A 32 -65.06 28.11 31.30
N PRO A 33 -63.80 28.07 30.84
CA PRO A 33 -63.22 26.84 30.30
C PRO A 33 -63.21 25.75 31.37
N ASP A 34 -63.55 24.52 30.97
CA ASP A 34 -63.65 23.40 31.91
C ASP A 34 -62.28 23.03 32.53
N SER A 35 -62.29 22.25 33.61
CA SER A 35 -61.05 21.89 34.33
C SER A 35 -60.05 21.06 33.51
N GLN A 36 -60.49 20.40 32.43
CA GLN A 36 -59.62 19.70 31.51
C GLN A 36 -58.92 20.68 30.56
N THR A 37 -59.64 21.68 30.07
CA THR A 37 -59.13 22.80 29.26
C THR A 37 -58.12 23.62 30.05
N MET A 38 -58.38 23.88 31.34
CA MET A 38 -57.40 24.52 32.23
C MET A 38 -56.18 23.64 32.55
N ARG A 39 -56.32 22.30 32.56
CA ARG A 39 -55.19 21.36 32.73
C ARG A 39 -54.33 21.27 31.48
N ALA A 40 -54.93 21.29 30.29
CA ALA A 40 -54.22 21.31 29.02
C ALA A 40 -53.44 22.62 28.84
N ALA A 41 -54.07 23.76 29.17
CA ALA A 41 -53.41 25.07 29.20
C ALA A 41 -52.30 25.18 30.28
N ALA A 42 -52.29 24.29 31.28
CA ALA A 42 -51.29 24.29 32.36
C ALA A 42 -50.02 23.46 32.06
N MET A 43 -50.02 22.61 31.02
CA MET A 43 -48.88 21.75 30.69
C MET A 43 -47.98 22.35 29.59
N SER A 44 -47.27 23.43 29.94
CA SER A 44 -46.28 24.03 29.03
C SER A 44 -45.05 23.15 28.81
N ASN A 45 -44.76 22.24 29.75
CA ASN A 45 -43.58 21.38 29.73
C ASN A 45 -43.98 19.91 29.75
N VAL A 46 -43.64 19.19 28.69
CA VAL A 46 -43.94 17.77 28.49
C VAL A 46 -42.64 16.99 28.46
N SER A 47 -42.48 16.04 29.37
CA SER A 47 -41.29 15.18 29.44
C SER A 47 -41.68 13.69 29.52
N ILE A 48 -41.09 12.91 28.63
CA ILE A 48 -41.31 11.48 28.43
C ILE A 48 -39.93 10.82 28.35
N ALA A 49 -39.67 9.86 29.22
CA ALA A 49 -38.38 9.16 29.29
C ALA A 49 -38.60 7.66 29.10
N ASN A 50 -37.58 6.98 28.57
CA ASN A 50 -37.58 5.55 28.28
C ASN A 50 -38.73 5.13 27.36
N ALA A 51 -39.07 5.98 26.38
CA ALA A 51 -40.08 5.65 25.38
C ALA A 51 -39.54 4.52 24.47
N THR A 52 -40.29 3.43 24.34
CA THR A 52 -39.85 2.22 23.61
C THR A 52 -40.68 1.92 22.36
N GLU A 53 -41.94 2.36 22.32
CA GLU A 53 -42.85 2.12 21.21
C GLU A 53 -43.90 3.23 21.09
N GLY A 54 -44.58 3.28 19.93
CA GLY A 54 -45.60 4.28 19.62
C GLY A 54 -45.06 5.47 18.83
N SER A 55 -45.98 6.24 18.23
CA SER A 55 -45.64 7.51 17.58
C SER A 55 -45.42 8.60 18.62
N LEU A 56 -44.69 9.67 18.26
CA LEU A 56 -44.55 10.84 19.12
C LEU A 56 -45.91 11.41 19.56
N GLN A 57 -46.88 11.41 18.65
CA GLN A 57 -48.25 11.82 18.97
C GLN A 57 -48.86 10.95 20.07
N ALA A 58 -48.84 9.62 19.92
CA ALA A 58 -49.46 8.73 20.90
C ALA A 58 -48.84 8.87 22.29
N LEU A 59 -47.52 9.08 22.36
CA LEU A 59 -46.79 9.31 23.60
C LEU A 59 -47.19 10.64 24.26
N VAL A 60 -47.26 11.71 23.47
CA VAL A 60 -47.69 13.02 23.95
C VAL A 60 -49.15 12.97 24.40
N ASP A 61 -50.04 12.34 23.63
CA ASP A 61 -51.46 12.19 23.96
C ASP A 61 -51.65 11.41 25.26
N GLN A 62 -50.90 10.32 25.44
CA GLN A 62 -50.89 9.56 26.69
C GLN A 62 -50.44 10.44 27.87
N LYS A 63 -49.43 11.28 27.66
CA LYS A 63 -48.91 12.18 28.69
C LYS A 63 -49.89 13.30 29.04
N LEU A 64 -50.62 13.81 28.04
CA LEU A 64 -51.64 14.85 28.20
C LEU A 64 -52.99 14.30 28.68
N GLY A 65 -53.16 12.98 28.74
CA GLY A 65 -54.42 12.35 29.11
C GLY A 65 -55.51 12.48 28.05
N GLY A 66 -55.13 12.51 26.77
CA GLY A 66 -56.05 12.58 25.62
C GLY A 66 -56.60 13.98 25.31
N LEU A 67 -55.97 15.04 25.82
CA LEU A 67 -56.36 16.43 25.56
C LEU A 67 -55.51 17.02 24.41
N PRO A 68 -56.11 17.52 23.32
CA PRO A 68 -55.38 17.90 22.11
C PRO A 68 -54.86 19.35 22.09
N ASP A 69 -54.73 20.04 23.23
CA ASP A 69 -54.17 21.41 23.24
C ASP A 69 -52.64 21.39 23.25
N TYR A 70 -52.06 21.19 22.06
CA TYR A 70 -50.60 21.21 21.86
C TYR A 70 -50.03 22.63 21.80
N LYS A 71 -50.88 23.65 21.58
CA LYS A 71 -50.43 25.03 21.35
C LYS A 71 -49.85 25.68 22.61
N GLY A 72 -50.24 25.21 23.80
CA GLY A 72 -49.69 25.65 25.07
C GLY A 72 -48.30 25.09 25.39
N ILE A 73 -47.83 24.09 24.63
CA ILE A 73 -46.54 23.43 24.90
C ILE A 73 -45.39 24.32 24.41
N THR A 74 -44.49 24.66 25.34
CA THR A 74 -43.27 25.43 25.08
C THR A 74 -42.00 24.59 25.29
N SER A 75 -42.11 23.43 25.94
CA SER A 75 -41.02 22.48 26.09
C SER A 75 -41.49 21.05 25.89
N LEU A 76 -40.81 20.32 24.99
CA LEU A 76 -41.00 18.91 24.75
C LEU A 76 -39.67 18.17 24.89
N THR A 77 -39.64 17.16 25.76
CA THR A 77 -38.54 16.22 25.90
C THR A 77 -39.05 14.81 25.75
N VAL A 78 -38.50 14.06 24.79
CA VAL A 78 -38.77 12.64 24.58
C VAL A 78 -37.45 11.91 24.42
N SER A 79 -37.19 10.92 25.28
CA SER A 79 -35.99 10.07 25.17
C SER A 79 -36.32 8.60 25.33
N GLY A 80 -35.50 7.75 24.71
CA GLY A 80 -35.64 6.29 24.74
C GLY A 80 -35.57 5.65 23.35
N THR A 81 -35.50 4.33 23.30
CA THR A 81 -35.25 3.55 22.08
C THR A 81 -36.50 3.40 21.19
N LEU A 82 -37.12 4.52 20.82
CA LEU A 82 -38.28 4.52 19.95
C LEU A 82 -37.95 3.92 18.59
N ASN A 83 -38.88 3.11 18.07
CA ASN A 83 -38.90 2.73 16.66
C ASN A 83 -39.07 3.98 15.78
N GLU A 84 -38.81 3.85 14.47
CA GLU A 84 -38.90 4.99 13.55
C GLU A 84 -40.27 5.68 13.60
N THR A 85 -40.28 6.94 14.02
CA THR A 85 -41.45 7.82 14.07
C THR A 85 -41.03 9.18 13.52
N ASP A 86 -41.86 9.81 12.70
CA ASP A 86 -41.55 11.17 12.24
C ASP A 86 -41.86 12.21 13.33
N PHE A 87 -41.21 13.39 13.24
CA PHE A 87 -41.49 14.54 14.12
C PHE A 87 -42.45 15.57 13.52
N ASN A 88 -43.09 15.29 12.38
CA ASN A 88 -43.96 16.26 11.71
C ASN A 88 -45.09 16.73 12.63
N PHE A 89 -45.68 15.80 13.40
CA PHE A 89 -46.70 16.11 14.39
C PHE A 89 -46.28 17.23 15.36
N VAL A 90 -45.03 17.21 15.82
CA VAL A 90 -44.48 18.23 16.72
C VAL A 90 -44.46 19.59 16.00
N CYS A 91 -43.88 19.62 14.80
CA CYS A 91 -43.78 20.84 13.99
C CYS A 91 -45.13 21.44 13.61
N ASP A 92 -46.11 20.61 13.29
CA ASP A 92 -47.42 21.05 12.80
C ASP A 92 -48.32 21.60 13.94
N ASN A 93 -48.09 21.18 15.19
CA ASN A 93 -49.01 21.45 16.30
C ASN A 93 -48.41 22.27 17.45
N MET A 94 -47.09 22.25 17.64
CA MET A 94 -46.41 22.90 18.78
C MET A 94 -45.63 24.15 18.32
N THR A 95 -46.29 25.09 17.66
CA THR A 95 -45.61 26.25 17.04
C THR A 95 -45.00 27.25 18.04
N ASN A 96 -45.37 27.18 19.33
CA ASN A 96 -44.82 28.00 20.42
C ASN A 96 -43.63 27.34 21.14
N LEU A 97 -43.08 26.26 20.59
CA LEU A 97 -42.01 25.50 21.22
C LEU A 97 -40.74 26.35 21.34
N GLU A 98 -40.21 26.43 22.56
CA GLU A 98 -38.91 27.05 22.87
C GLU A 98 -37.82 26.00 23.09
N TYR A 99 -38.18 24.80 23.55
CA TYR A 99 -37.25 23.72 23.87
C TYR A 99 -37.72 22.40 23.28
N LEU A 100 -36.90 21.81 22.39
CA LEU A 100 -37.13 20.49 21.82
C LEU A 100 -35.93 19.58 22.12
N ASP A 101 -36.17 18.47 22.79
CA ASP A 101 -35.18 17.41 22.99
C ASP A 101 -35.79 16.07 22.60
N LEU A 102 -35.25 15.44 21.55
CA LEU A 102 -35.66 14.12 21.05
C LEU A 102 -34.51 13.11 21.17
N THR A 103 -33.65 13.27 22.17
CA THR A 103 -32.39 12.52 22.29
C THR A 103 -32.59 11.01 22.38
N LEU A 104 -31.65 10.28 21.77
CA LEU A 104 -31.58 8.81 21.80
C LEU A 104 -32.83 8.11 21.25
N THR A 105 -33.58 8.75 20.35
CA THR A 105 -34.79 8.21 19.72
C THR A 105 -34.56 7.79 18.27
N GLY A 106 -35.41 6.90 17.73
CA GLY A 106 -35.41 6.55 16.31
C GLY A 106 -36.08 7.59 15.40
N VAL A 107 -36.26 8.84 15.86
CA VAL A 107 -37.04 9.85 15.15
C VAL A 107 -36.46 10.15 13.76
N THR A 108 -37.33 10.20 12.75
CA THR A 108 -37.03 10.54 11.35
C THR A 108 -37.75 11.83 10.94
N GLY A 109 -37.48 12.34 9.73
CA GLY A 109 -38.12 13.53 9.18
C GLY A 109 -37.09 14.52 8.65
N ASP A 110 -37.57 15.60 8.04
CA ASP A 110 -36.71 16.56 7.34
C ASP A 110 -36.68 17.93 8.05
N LEU A 111 -35.48 18.51 8.25
CA LEU A 111 -35.28 19.81 8.92
C LEU A 111 -36.14 20.94 8.35
N SER A 112 -36.54 20.90 7.07
CA SER A 112 -37.46 21.87 6.46
C SER A 112 -38.77 22.04 7.22
N LYS A 113 -39.22 21.00 7.93
CA LYS A 113 -40.43 21.00 8.76
C LYS A 113 -40.30 21.87 10.01
N MET A 114 -39.07 22.10 10.48
CA MET A 114 -38.79 22.90 11.66
C MET A 114 -38.78 24.41 11.38
N SER A 115 -38.80 24.83 10.11
CA SER A 115 -38.69 26.24 9.71
C SER A 115 -39.75 27.17 10.33
N GLY A 116 -40.92 26.65 10.70
CA GLY A 116 -42.00 27.39 11.36
C GLY A 116 -41.86 27.54 12.88
N LEU A 117 -40.92 26.85 13.52
CA LEU A 117 -40.74 26.84 14.98
C LEU A 117 -39.85 28.01 15.46
N THR A 118 -40.16 29.23 15.03
CA THR A 118 -39.29 30.41 15.19
C THR A 118 -39.06 30.85 16.64
N ALA A 119 -39.83 30.33 17.59
CA ALA A 119 -39.63 30.55 19.03
C ALA A 119 -38.56 29.64 19.66
N LEU A 120 -38.02 28.66 18.89
CA LEU A 120 -37.04 27.70 19.40
C LEU A 120 -35.77 28.39 19.87
N LYS A 121 -35.41 28.09 21.12
CA LYS A 121 -34.17 28.51 21.78
C LYS A 121 -33.22 27.36 21.97
N ARG A 122 -33.73 26.14 22.15
CA ARG A 122 -32.87 24.94 22.24
C ARG A 122 -33.45 23.77 21.49
N MET A 123 -32.58 23.10 20.75
CA MET A 123 -32.93 21.92 19.98
C MET A 123 -31.84 20.87 20.09
N ASN A 124 -32.22 19.68 20.55
CA ASN A 124 -31.32 18.54 20.70
C ASN A 124 -31.89 17.30 20.02
N LEU A 125 -31.26 16.88 18.93
CA LEU A 125 -31.66 15.73 18.11
C LEU A 125 -30.60 14.62 18.12
N TRP A 126 -29.72 14.59 19.12
CA TRP A 126 -28.63 13.61 19.23
C TRP A 126 -29.02 12.34 20.02
N PRO A 127 -28.68 11.13 19.56
CA PRO A 127 -28.67 10.70 18.16
C PRO A 127 -30.11 10.44 17.68
N THR A 128 -30.42 10.87 16.45
CA THR A 128 -31.68 10.58 15.74
C THR A 128 -31.40 10.25 14.26
N LYS A 129 -32.44 10.02 13.46
CA LYS A 129 -32.38 9.76 12.02
C LYS A 129 -32.96 10.92 11.19
N VAL A 130 -33.07 12.10 11.78
CA VAL A 130 -33.51 13.31 11.07
C VAL A 130 -32.56 13.60 9.91
N SER A 131 -33.08 14.10 8.79
CA SER A 131 -32.29 14.48 7.62
C SER A 131 -32.55 15.92 7.23
N GLY A 132 -31.80 16.43 6.26
CA GLY A 132 -32.10 17.69 5.59
C GLY A 132 -30.97 18.70 5.70
N ASP A 133 -31.25 19.90 5.23
CA ASP A 133 -30.24 20.93 5.02
C ASP A 133 -30.29 22.02 6.11
N LEU A 134 -29.12 22.45 6.61
CA LEU A 134 -28.97 23.52 7.61
C LEU A 134 -29.68 24.82 7.22
N LYS A 135 -29.75 25.14 5.92
CA LYS A 135 -30.49 26.30 5.40
C LYS A 135 -31.96 26.32 5.82
N SER A 136 -32.56 25.16 6.06
CA SER A 136 -33.92 25.03 6.58
C SER A 136 -34.11 25.68 7.94
N LEU A 137 -33.03 25.82 8.71
CA LEU A 137 -33.03 26.37 10.07
C LEU A 137 -32.67 27.85 10.12
N ALA A 138 -32.38 28.49 8.97
CA ALA A 138 -31.90 29.88 8.91
C ALA A 138 -32.85 30.90 9.59
N GLY A 139 -34.15 30.58 9.67
CA GLY A 139 -35.17 31.41 10.31
C GLY A 139 -35.27 31.27 11.84
N LEU A 140 -34.57 30.33 12.46
CA LEU A 140 -34.63 30.07 13.90
C LEU A 140 -33.66 30.98 14.69
N THR A 141 -33.87 32.30 14.59
CA THR A 141 -32.93 33.32 15.07
C THR A 141 -32.84 33.43 16.60
N GLU A 142 -33.81 32.87 17.33
CA GLU A 142 -33.83 32.82 18.80
C GLU A 142 -32.96 31.68 19.38
N MET A 143 -32.34 30.86 18.52
CA MET A 143 -31.55 29.70 18.93
C MET A 143 -30.36 30.07 19.83
N GLU A 144 -30.25 29.39 20.96
CA GLU A 144 -29.17 29.48 21.93
C GLU A 144 -28.34 28.19 22.03
N ASP A 145 -28.96 27.02 21.86
CA ASP A 145 -28.30 25.70 21.93
C ASP A 145 -28.83 24.79 20.82
N LEU A 146 -27.96 24.48 19.85
CA LEU A 146 -28.29 23.61 18.73
C LEU A 146 -27.38 22.39 18.74
N ASN A 147 -27.98 21.21 18.90
CA ASN A 147 -27.29 19.94 18.81
C ASN A 147 -27.91 19.04 17.74
N LEU A 148 -27.18 18.89 16.63
CA LEU A 148 -27.48 18.02 15.51
C LEU A 148 -26.37 16.97 15.28
N GLY A 149 -25.56 16.67 16.32
CA GLY A 149 -24.50 15.68 16.21
C GLY A 149 -25.02 14.25 16.11
N GLY A 150 -24.17 13.29 15.76
CA GLY A 150 -24.50 11.86 15.77
C GLY A 150 -25.64 11.43 14.84
N ILE A 151 -26.01 12.26 13.86
CA ILE A 151 -27.10 11.99 12.90
C ILE A 151 -26.56 11.40 11.57
N ASN A 152 -25.73 10.35 11.67
CA ASN A 152 -25.26 9.47 10.57
C ASN A 152 -25.15 10.10 9.16
N ASP A 153 -24.47 11.24 9.01
CA ASP A 153 -24.29 11.95 7.73
C ASP A 153 -25.59 12.39 7.00
N ASN A 154 -26.74 12.39 7.68
CA ASN A 154 -28.04 12.75 7.11
C ASN A 154 -28.28 14.27 7.02
N ILE A 155 -27.47 15.06 7.73
CA ILE A 155 -27.53 16.53 7.73
C ILE A 155 -26.50 17.10 6.75
N THR A 156 -26.96 17.95 5.83
CA THR A 156 -26.14 18.67 4.84
C THR A 156 -26.21 20.18 5.09
N GLY A 157 -25.42 20.94 4.32
CA GLY A 157 -25.50 22.41 4.29
C GLY A 157 -24.18 23.06 4.66
N ASP A 158 -24.20 24.37 4.79
CA ASP A 158 -23.03 25.18 5.09
C ASP A 158 -23.18 25.88 6.46
N LEU A 159 -22.10 26.00 7.23
CA LEU A 159 -22.13 26.71 8.52
C LEU A 159 -22.68 28.14 8.39
N SER A 160 -22.41 28.82 7.27
CA SER A 160 -22.89 30.18 6.99
C SER A 160 -24.42 30.27 6.84
N ASP A 161 -25.12 29.16 6.58
CA ASP A 161 -26.58 29.12 6.54
C ASP A 161 -27.19 29.47 7.91
N LEU A 162 -26.44 29.22 9.00
CA LEU A 162 -26.86 29.49 10.37
C LEU A 162 -26.50 30.91 10.86
N LYS A 163 -25.92 31.78 10.03
CA LYS A 163 -25.41 33.11 10.43
C LYS A 163 -26.41 34.02 11.15
N GLY A 164 -27.71 33.78 10.99
CA GLY A 164 -28.78 34.52 11.68
C GLY A 164 -28.93 34.17 13.17
N MET A 165 -28.35 33.05 13.63
CA MET A 165 -28.41 32.58 15.02
C MET A 165 -27.40 33.31 15.91
N THR A 166 -27.49 34.63 16.01
CA THR A 166 -26.49 35.45 16.74
C THR A 166 -26.53 35.25 18.26
N ASN A 167 -27.59 34.62 18.79
CA ASN A 167 -27.77 34.29 20.20
C ASN A 167 -27.14 32.94 20.61
N LEU A 168 -26.57 32.22 19.65
CA LEU A 168 -26.05 30.87 19.84
C LEU A 168 -24.91 30.86 20.87
N LYS A 169 -25.09 30.05 21.91
CA LYS A 169 -24.13 29.81 22.99
C LYS A 169 -23.44 28.46 22.80
N LYS A 170 -24.15 27.48 22.25
CA LYS A 170 -23.61 26.14 21.98
C LYS A 170 -24.06 25.68 20.61
N LEU A 171 -23.10 25.19 19.82
CA LEU A 171 -23.34 24.57 18.53
C LEU A 171 -22.62 23.23 18.47
N VAL A 172 -23.36 22.17 18.17
CA VAL A 172 -22.83 20.83 17.94
C VAL A 172 -23.34 20.34 16.60
N LEU A 173 -22.43 20.21 15.64
CA LEU A 173 -22.65 19.67 14.31
C LEU A 173 -21.60 18.57 14.06
N GLU A 174 -22.06 17.37 13.73
CA GLU A 174 -21.20 16.21 13.47
C GLU A 174 -21.81 15.47 12.26
N SER A 175 -21.27 15.71 11.07
CA SER A 175 -21.70 15.10 9.81
C SER A 175 -20.67 15.36 8.72
N GLY A 176 -20.23 14.30 8.03
CA GLY A 176 -19.30 14.37 6.92
C GLY A 176 -19.85 15.10 5.68
N GLN A 177 -21.11 15.56 5.71
CA GLN A 177 -21.71 16.35 4.63
C GLN A 177 -21.83 17.84 4.94
N ILE A 178 -21.58 18.28 6.17
CA ILE A 178 -21.60 19.70 6.54
C ILE A 178 -20.30 20.37 6.06
N THR A 179 -20.44 21.51 5.38
CA THR A 179 -19.35 22.35 4.86
C THR A 179 -19.34 23.71 5.56
N GLY A 180 -18.39 24.58 5.22
CA GLY A 180 -18.31 25.94 5.75
C GLY A 180 -16.88 26.44 5.85
N ALA A 181 -16.71 27.76 5.86
CA ALA A 181 -15.42 28.39 6.12
C ALA A 181 -15.21 28.57 7.63
N LEU A 182 -13.98 28.40 8.11
CA LEU A 182 -13.64 28.61 9.52
C LEU A 182 -13.94 30.05 9.97
N SER A 183 -13.76 31.04 9.08
CA SER A 183 -14.16 32.43 9.32
C SER A 183 -15.63 32.61 9.71
N ASP A 184 -16.54 31.71 9.32
CA ASP A 184 -17.97 31.82 9.62
C ASP A 184 -18.28 31.66 11.12
N VAL A 185 -17.35 31.13 11.91
CA VAL A 185 -17.44 31.09 13.38
C VAL A 185 -17.61 32.49 13.97
N THR A 186 -17.09 33.51 13.30
CA THR A 186 -17.20 34.92 13.73
C THR A 186 -18.63 35.47 13.68
N ASN A 187 -19.55 34.80 12.98
CA ASN A 187 -20.98 35.16 12.97
C ASN A 187 -21.64 34.92 14.36
N PHE A 188 -21.08 34.04 15.19
CA PHE A 188 -21.68 33.58 16.45
C PHE A 188 -21.02 34.24 17.68
N SER A 189 -21.15 35.55 17.82
CA SER A 189 -20.43 36.33 18.85
C SER A 189 -20.68 35.92 20.33
N ASN A 190 -21.78 35.20 20.61
CA ASN A 190 -22.12 34.72 21.95
C ASN A 190 -21.67 33.28 22.25
N LEU A 191 -20.99 32.64 21.31
CA LEU A 191 -20.63 31.22 21.39
C LEU A 191 -19.69 30.96 22.56
N GLN A 192 -19.99 29.89 23.30
CA GLN A 192 -19.25 29.41 24.47
C GLN A 192 -18.59 28.06 24.19
N SER A 193 -19.25 27.24 23.37
CA SER A 193 -18.79 25.92 22.94
C SER A 193 -19.16 25.70 21.48
N LEU A 194 -18.16 25.33 20.67
CA LEU A 194 -18.32 24.91 19.29
C LEU A 194 -17.79 23.49 19.12
N VAL A 195 -18.62 22.61 18.58
CA VAL A 195 -18.26 21.24 18.22
C VAL A 195 -18.64 21.05 16.76
N MET A 196 -17.64 20.90 15.90
CA MET A 196 -17.76 20.74 14.46
C MET A 196 -16.96 19.52 13.98
N ASP A 197 -16.71 18.55 14.86
CA ASP A 197 -15.87 17.42 14.53
C ASP A 197 -16.49 16.52 13.46
N ASN A 198 -15.64 15.86 12.68
CA ASN A 198 -16.06 15.00 11.58
C ASN A 198 -16.96 15.73 10.55
N THR A 199 -16.60 16.98 10.20
CA THR A 199 -17.24 17.77 9.15
C THR A 199 -16.24 18.16 8.05
N LYS A 200 -16.72 18.77 6.96
CA LYS A 200 -15.87 19.36 5.89
C LYS A 200 -15.60 20.85 6.13
N LEU A 201 -15.61 21.30 7.39
CA LEU A 201 -15.16 22.64 7.74
C LEU A 201 -13.71 22.83 7.28
N HIS A 202 -13.43 23.92 6.58
CA HIS A 202 -12.12 24.22 6.00
C HIS A 202 -11.73 25.68 6.30
N GLY A 203 -10.45 26.01 6.14
CA GLY A 203 -9.92 27.34 6.41
C GLY A 203 -8.65 27.29 7.25
N GLU A 204 -8.02 28.45 7.39
CA GLU A 204 -6.79 28.62 8.16
C GLU A 204 -7.08 29.06 9.59
N LEU A 205 -6.36 28.54 10.60
CA LEU A 205 -6.50 29.04 11.98
C LEU A 205 -6.29 30.55 12.12
N SER A 206 -5.46 31.14 11.24
CA SER A 206 -5.21 32.59 11.20
C SER A 206 -6.45 33.43 10.86
N GLU A 207 -7.48 32.85 10.23
CA GLU A 207 -8.78 33.50 10.04
C GLU A 207 -9.47 33.82 11.38
N LEU A 208 -9.11 33.10 12.44
CA LEU A 208 -9.56 33.33 13.81
C LEU A 208 -8.49 33.98 14.69
N ALA A 209 -7.51 34.70 14.14
CA ALA A 209 -6.48 35.37 14.94
C ALA A 209 -7.07 36.35 15.99
N ASP A 210 -8.22 36.95 15.68
CA ASP A 210 -8.97 37.90 16.51
C ASP A 210 -10.07 37.25 17.38
N LEU A 211 -10.01 35.93 17.61
CA LEU A 211 -11.09 35.16 18.25
C LEU A 211 -11.57 35.74 19.59
N ASP A 212 -10.65 36.23 20.43
CA ASP A 212 -10.99 36.84 21.71
C ASP A 212 -11.87 38.11 21.56
N ARG A 213 -11.78 38.79 20.41
CA ARG A 213 -12.60 39.96 20.08
C ARG A 213 -13.93 39.55 19.44
N THR A 214 -13.92 38.58 18.53
CA THR A 214 -15.12 38.16 17.79
C THR A 214 -16.03 37.25 18.61
N ASN A 215 -15.45 36.37 19.44
CA ASN A 215 -16.13 35.36 20.25
C ASN A 215 -15.57 35.37 21.69
N PRO A 216 -15.73 36.47 22.45
CA PRO A 216 -15.09 36.68 23.76
C PRO A 216 -15.51 35.69 24.87
N ARG A 217 -16.49 34.83 24.59
CA ARG A 217 -17.04 33.83 25.52
C ARG A 217 -16.65 32.40 25.14
N LEU A 218 -15.95 32.19 24.02
CA LEU A 218 -15.64 30.85 23.52
C LEU A 218 -14.56 30.21 24.39
N THR A 219 -14.91 29.08 25.01
CA THR A 219 -14.02 28.36 25.94
C THR A 219 -13.71 26.94 25.49
N SER A 220 -14.56 26.35 24.65
CA SER A 220 -14.35 25.01 24.11
C SER A 220 -14.52 25.04 22.59
N LEU A 221 -13.49 24.61 21.88
CA LEU A 221 -13.43 24.59 20.42
C LEU A 221 -12.97 23.20 19.96
N ASN A 222 -13.89 22.43 19.39
CA ASN A 222 -13.61 21.13 18.80
C ASN A 222 -13.80 21.18 17.29
N LEU A 223 -12.69 21.06 16.56
CA LEU A 223 -12.60 21.03 15.10
C LEU A 223 -11.92 19.74 14.62
N GLY A 224 -11.89 18.68 15.44
CA GLY A 224 -11.23 17.43 15.10
C GLY A 224 -11.81 16.77 13.86
N ALA A 225 -11.01 16.02 13.10
CA ALA A 225 -11.45 15.36 11.88
C ALA A 225 -12.12 16.30 10.85
N THR A 226 -11.63 17.54 10.75
CA THR A 226 -12.03 18.53 9.72
C THR A 226 -10.90 18.79 8.72
N GLN A 227 -11.13 19.71 7.76
CA GLN A 227 -10.14 20.14 6.77
C GLN A 227 -9.46 21.46 7.16
N VAL A 228 -9.57 21.85 8.44
CA VAL A 228 -8.91 23.04 8.98
C VAL A 228 -7.39 22.83 8.98
N ARG A 229 -6.66 23.89 8.62
CA ARG A 229 -5.20 23.88 8.45
C ARG A 229 -4.54 25.12 9.04
N GLY A 230 -3.22 25.21 8.91
CA GLY A 230 -2.40 26.30 9.41
C GLY A 230 -1.66 25.93 10.68
N GLU A 231 -1.11 26.94 11.35
CA GLU A 231 -0.22 26.77 12.51
C GLU A 231 -0.85 27.33 13.80
N LEU A 232 -0.42 26.80 14.94
CA LEU A 232 -0.81 27.30 16.27
C LEU A 232 -0.04 28.56 16.70
N ASN A 233 1.09 28.84 16.05
CA ASN A 233 2.01 29.91 16.41
C ASN A 233 1.32 31.28 16.39
N ASP A 234 1.63 32.11 17.39
CA ASP A 234 1.19 33.52 17.50
C ASP A 234 -0.34 33.75 17.64
N LEU A 235 -1.15 32.69 17.74
CA LEU A 235 -2.60 32.79 17.98
C LEU A 235 -2.90 33.31 19.39
N LYS A 236 -3.87 34.23 19.50
CA LYS A 236 -4.22 34.93 20.75
C LYS A 236 -5.57 34.51 21.30
N TRP A 237 -5.72 33.23 21.56
CA TRP A 237 -6.98 32.65 22.06
C TRP A 237 -6.97 32.54 23.59
N SER A 238 -6.93 33.68 24.28
CA SER A 238 -6.70 33.70 25.74
C SER A 238 -7.86 33.16 26.56
N LYS A 239 -9.04 33.00 25.96
CA LYS A 239 -10.25 32.46 26.61
C LYS A 239 -10.46 30.96 26.39
N VAL A 240 -9.83 30.37 25.38
CA VAL A 240 -9.99 28.96 25.05
C VAL A 240 -9.33 28.09 26.12
N LYS A 241 -10.11 27.18 26.68
CA LYS A 241 -9.70 26.20 27.69
C LYS A 241 -9.51 24.82 27.11
N GLU A 242 -10.36 24.45 26.17
CA GLU A 242 -10.31 23.14 25.52
C GLU A 242 -10.22 23.32 24.02
N LEU A 243 -9.15 22.79 23.44
CA LEU A 243 -8.89 22.84 22.01
C LEU A 243 -8.66 21.42 21.48
N TYR A 244 -9.53 21.00 20.57
CA TYR A 244 -9.46 19.71 19.89
C TYR A 244 -9.27 19.95 18.40
N LEU A 245 -8.12 19.53 17.88
CA LEU A 245 -7.68 19.66 16.49
C LEU A 245 -7.13 18.33 15.96
N SER A 246 -7.35 17.21 16.66
CA SER A 246 -6.86 15.91 16.21
C SER A 246 -7.42 15.54 14.83
N SER A 247 -6.62 14.89 13.99
CA SER A 247 -7.01 14.47 12.63
C SER A 247 -7.40 15.63 11.70
N THR A 248 -6.70 16.75 11.81
CA THR A 248 -6.84 17.93 10.92
C THR A 248 -5.58 18.11 10.07
N GLN A 249 -5.52 19.18 9.27
CA GLN A 249 -4.36 19.54 8.46
C GLN A 249 -3.46 20.59 9.15
N ILE A 250 -3.49 20.63 10.49
CA ILE A 250 -2.61 21.50 11.27
C ILE A 250 -1.16 21.05 11.09
N GLU A 251 -0.28 22.03 10.91
CA GLU A 251 1.16 21.82 10.69
C GLU A 251 1.99 22.85 11.47
N GLY A 252 3.30 22.84 11.25
CA GLY A 252 4.23 23.76 11.91
C GLY A 252 4.83 23.18 13.18
N GLU A 253 5.45 24.04 13.97
CA GLU A 253 6.10 23.67 15.23
C GLU A 253 5.29 24.17 16.42
N LEU A 254 5.53 23.61 17.62
CA LEU A 254 4.95 24.12 18.86
C LEU A 254 5.82 25.26 19.38
N THR A 255 5.64 26.47 18.85
CA THR A 255 6.36 27.69 19.28
C THR A 255 5.39 28.82 19.60
N ASN A 256 5.83 29.85 20.34
CA ASN A 256 5.03 31.05 20.64
C ASN A 256 3.57 30.77 21.07
N LEU A 257 3.37 29.79 21.97
CA LEU A 257 2.05 29.41 22.47
C LEU A 257 1.56 30.32 23.61
N ASP A 258 2.21 31.46 23.84
CA ASP A 258 1.91 32.32 24.98
C ASP A 258 0.54 33.01 24.85
N GLY A 259 -0.09 33.05 23.68
CA GLY A 259 -1.46 33.54 23.54
C GLY A 259 -2.52 32.68 24.25
N PHE A 260 -2.25 31.41 24.51
CA PHE A 260 -3.18 30.42 25.08
C PHE A 260 -3.24 30.44 26.63
N LYS A 261 -3.56 31.59 27.22
CA LYS A 261 -3.45 31.82 28.67
C LYS A 261 -4.36 30.97 29.57
N ALA A 262 -5.43 30.40 29.03
CA ALA A 262 -6.41 29.62 29.80
C ALA A 262 -6.46 28.14 29.39
N LEU A 263 -5.54 27.68 28.54
CA LEU A 263 -5.61 26.36 27.91
C LEU A 263 -5.36 25.25 28.93
N GLU A 264 -6.38 24.43 29.17
CA GLU A 264 -6.36 23.30 30.10
C GLU A 264 -6.30 21.96 29.36
N ARG A 265 -6.80 21.90 28.11
CA ARG A 265 -6.73 20.71 27.25
C ARG A 265 -6.31 21.07 25.84
N LEU A 266 -5.32 20.35 25.32
CA LEU A 266 -4.90 20.40 23.93
C LEU A 266 -4.84 18.97 23.35
N GLU A 267 -5.61 18.71 22.30
CA GLU A 267 -5.62 17.45 21.57
C GLU A 267 -5.31 17.75 20.09
N VAL A 268 -4.12 17.40 19.63
CA VAL A 268 -3.61 17.71 18.27
C VAL A 268 -3.02 16.48 17.59
N GLY A 269 -3.47 15.28 18.00
CA GLY A 269 -2.97 14.02 17.47
C GLY A 269 -3.33 13.81 15.99
N THR A 270 -2.56 13.01 15.25
CA THR A 270 -2.79 12.79 13.80
C THR A 270 -2.79 14.12 13.01
N THR A 271 -1.74 14.93 13.19
CA THR A 271 -1.52 16.20 12.48
C THR A 271 -0.08 16.28 11.96
N GLY A 272 0.20 17.25 11.09
CA GLY A 272 1.54 17.52 10.54
C GLY A 272 2.45 18.35 11.45
N LEU A 273 2.16 18.41 12.76
CA LEU A 273 3.01 19.09 13.74
C LEU A 273 4.38 18.40 13.82
N ARG A 274 5.45 19.20 13.75
CA ARG A 274 6.87 18.79 13.76
C ARG A 274 7.65 19.60 14.80
N GLY A 275 8.94 19.32 14.95
CA GLY A 275 9.79 20.00 15.95
C GLY A 275 9.75 19.29 17.31
N ASP A 276 9.94 20.02 18.40
CA ASP A 276 10.04 19.49 19.76
C ASP A 276 8.89 19.93 20.68
N PHE A 277 8.98 19.66 21.99
CA PHE A 277 7.95 19.98 22.97
C PHE A 277 8.21 21.32 23.70
N SER A 278 9.31 22.01 23.42
CA SER A 278 9.82 23.13 24.22
C SER A 278 8.84 24.30 24.34
N GLY A 279 8.06 24.61 23.30
CA GLY A 279 7.08 25.69 23.36
C GLY A 279 5.86 25.41 24.24
N LEU A 280 5.64 24.16 24.69
CA LEU A 280 4.59 23.85 25.67
C LEU A 280 4.88 24.49 27.03
N SER A 281 6.12 24.87 27.32
CA SER A 281 6.45 25.65 28.52
C SER A 281 5.69 26.98 28.63
N ALA A 282 5.18 27.51 27.51
CA ALA A 282 4.36 28.72 27.49
C ALA A 282 2.92 28.50 27.99
N VAL A 283 2.47 27.26 28.14
CA VAL A 283 1.10 26.87 28.56
C VAL A 283 1.08 25.95 29.80
N PRO A 284 1.62 26.40 30.96
CA PRO A 284 1.71 25.58 32.18
C PRO A 284 0.34 25.26 32.83
N THR A 285 -0.75 25.82 32.28
CA THR A 285 -2.13 25.54 32.70
C THR A 285 -2.66 24.20 32.21
N LEU A 286 -1.96 23.55 31.26
CA LEU A 286 -2.38 22.28 30.69
C LEU A 286 -2.58 21.21 31.75
N LYS A 287 -3.74 20.55 31.68
CA LYS A 287 -4.12 19.37 32.44
C LYS A 287 -4.16 18.13 31.56
N ILE A 288 -4.48 18.29 30.27
CA ILE A 288 -4.59 17.18 29.33
C ILE A 288 -3.90 17.55 28.02
N LEU A 289 -2.98 16.69 27.60
CA LEU A 289 -2.19 16.89 26.39
C LEU A 289 -2.21 15.61 25.56
N GLY A 290 -2.75 15.71 24.35
CA GLY A 290 -2.74 14.64 23.37
C GLY A 290 -1.98 15.04 22.12
N LEU A 291 -0.86 14.37 21.87
CA LEU A 291 0.03 14.61 20.75
C LEU A 291 0.20 13.37 19.87
N SER A 292 -0.39 12.22 20.17
CA SER A 292 -0.13 10.96 19.45
C SER A 292 -0.24 11.09 17.92
N TYR A 293 0.65 10.42 17.19
CA TYR A 293 0.66 10.39 15.72
C TYR A 293 0.91 11.75 15.04
N THR A 294 1.78 12.59 15.60
CA THR A 294 2.36 13.73 14.86
C THR A 294 3.81 13.44 14.47
N GLU A 295 4.45 14.39 13.79
CA GLU A 295 5.87 14.35 13.42
C GLU A 295 6.79 14.99 14.47
N LEU A 296 6.25 15.36 15.64
CA LEU A 296 7.01 15.90 16.77
C LEU A 296 8.06 14.88 17.23
N LYS A 297 9.25 15.36 17.57
CA LYS A 297 10.38 14.61 18.11
C LYS A 297 11.08 15.48 19.14
N GLY A 298 10.91 15.16 20.43
CA GLY A 298 11.49 15.94 21.52
C GLY A 298 11.89 15.09 22.72
N ASP A 299 12.59 15.70 23.67
CA ASP A 299 12.89 15.10 24.96
C ASP A 299 11.73 15.36 25.94
N LEU A 300 11.26 14.33 26.66
CA LEU A 300 10.16 14.48 27.62
C LEU A 300 10.48 15.44 28.78
N SER A 301 11.77 15.70 29.05
CA SER A 301 12.18 16.69 30.05
C SER A 301 11.75 18.12 29.71
N GLU A 302 11.47 18.40 28.44
CA GLU A 302 10.88 19.66 27.98
C GLU A 302 9.44 19.87 28.51
N LEU A 303 8.76 18.80 28.93
CA LEU A 303 7.44 18.87 29.55
C LEU A 303 7.50 19.22 31.04
N SER A 304 8.68 19.28 31.65
CA SER A 304 8.87 19.41 33.11
C SER A 304 8.21 20.64 33.73
N SER A 305 7.90 21.68 32.96
CA SER A 305 7.18 22.88 33.44
C SER A 305 5.66 22.70 33.56
N LEU A 306 5.10 21.58 33.09
CA LEU A 306 3.66 21.32 33.06
C LEU A 306 3.16 20.69 34.38
N ASP A 307 3.38 21.34 35.52
CA ASP A 307 3.07 20.82 36.87
C ASP A 307 1.59 20.41 37.07
N ASN A 308 0.68 20.98 36.28
CA ASN A 308 -0.76 20.71 36.33
C ASN A 308 -1.19 19.53 35.44
N LEU A 309 -0.28 18.96 34.66
CA LEU A 309 -0.58 17.92 33.68
C LEU A 309 -1.05 16.65 34.39
N GLN A 310 -2.23 16.16 34.02
CA GLN A 310 -2.92 15.01 34.61
C GLN A 310 -2.99 13.84 33.62
N SER A 311 -3.16 14.13 32.34
CA SER A 311 -3.23 13.11 31.29
C SER A 311 -2.32 13.46 30.12
N LEU A 312 -1.50 12.50 29.69
CA LEU A 312 -0.59 12.63 28.57
C LEU A 312 -0.81 11.48 27.57
N TYR A 313 -1.08 11.83 26.32
CA TYR A 313 -1.21 10.89 25.20
C TYR A 313 -0.12 11.16 24.16
N LEU A 314 0.73 10.19 23.91
CA LEU A 314 1.87 10.27 22.99
C LEU A 314 1.90 9.05 22.08
N SER A 315 2.66 9.12 20.98
CA SER A 315 3.13 7.95 20.26
C SER A 315 4.62 7.76 20.44
N GLY A 316 5.12 6.53 20.47
CA GLY A 316 6.52 6.24 20.78
C GLY A 316 7.51 6.80 19.75
N ASP A 317 7.09 6.98 18.50
CA ASP A 317 7.94 7.58 17.46
C ASP A 317 8.26 9.08 17.71
N GLN A 318 7.63 9.70 18.72
CA GLN A 318 7.80 11.12 19.07
C GLN A 318 8.82 11.38 20.18
N ILE A 319 9.32 10.33 20.82
CA ILE A 319 10.15 10.44 22.02
C ILE A 319 11.62 10.25 21.59
N LEU A 320 12.46 11.29 21.71
CA LEU A 320 13.90 11.22 21.41
C LEU A 320 14.77 10.74 22.59
N GLY A 321 14.16 10.51 23.75
CA GLY A 321 14.82 10.06 24.97
C GLY A 321 14.14 8.86 25.63
N ASN A 322 14.29 8.74 26.95
CA ASN A 322 13.57 7.75 27.75
C ASN A 322 12.41 8.43 28.52
N LEU A 323 11.70 7.66 29.35
CA LEU A 323 10.57 8.18 30.12
C LEU A 323 11.00 9.06 31.32
N ASN A 324 12.29 9.17 31.63
CA ASN A 324 12.77 9.88 32.83
C ASN A 324 12.46 11.38 32.80
N GLY A 325 12.25 11.98 31.63
CA GLY A 325 11.79 13.37 31.52
C GLY A 325 10.42 13.63 32.16
N LEU A 326 9.64 12.58 32.43
CA LEU A 326 8.36 12.66 33.15
C LEU A 326 8.55 12.78 34.68
N ALA A 327 9.76 12.53 35.18
CA ALA A 327 10.09 12.66 36.59
C ALA A 327 9.95 14.13 37.01
N GLY A 328 8.90 14.42 37.80
CA GLY A 328 8.58 15.78 38.26
C GLY A 328 7.16 16.25 37.92
N LEU A 329 6.44 15.55 37.04
CA LEU A 329 5.03 15.85 36.75
C LEU A 329 4.10 15.34 37.86
N LYS A 330 4.08 16.06 38.99
CA LYS A 330 3.44 15.62 40.25
C LYS A 330 1.93 15.39 40.15
N SER A 331 1.26 16.09 39.22
CA SER A 331 -0.19 15.97 39.00
C SER A 331 -0.58 14.84 38.05
N LEU A 332 0.39 14.15 37.46
CA LEU A 332 0.16 13.17 36.40
C LEU A 332 -0.57 11.95 36.96
N LYS A 333 -1.70 11.61 36.35
CA LYS A 333 -2.61 10.52 36.75
C LYS A 333 -2.67 9.38 35.75
N ALA A 334 -2.61 9.72 34.47
CA ALA A 334 -2.75 8.78 33.37
C ALA A 334 -1.74 9.08 32.26
N ILE A 335 -1.08 8.05 31.77
CA ILE A 335 -0.16 8.14 30.63
C ILE A 335 -0.56 7.08 29.62
N ASN A 336 -0.69 7.48 28.36
CA ASN A 336 -0.92 6.57 27.25
C ASN A 336 0.14 6.81 26.17
N ILE A 337 1.00 5.82 25.94
CA ILE A 337 2.00 5.86 24.89
C ILE A 337 1.68 4.78 23.88
N ILE A 338 1.32 5.22 22.68
CA ILE A 338 0.96 4.32 21.59
C ILE A 338 2.20 3.99 20.76
N SER A 339 2.52 2.70 20.65
CA SER A 339 3.60 2.16 19.83
C SER A 339 4.98 2.69 20.22
N ILE A 340 5.60 2.09 21.23
CA ILE A 340 7.05 2.18 21.44
C ILE A 340 7.74 1.18 20.50
N ASN A 341 8.67 1.65 19.69
CA ASN A 341 9.50 0.82 18.83
C ASN A 341 10.80 0.53 19.56
N THR A 342 10.90 -0.64 20.20
CA THR A 342 12.11 -1.04 20.94
C THR A 342 13.19 -1.44 19.94
N THR A 343 14.34 -0.77 19.93
CA THR A 343 15.41 -0.96 18.93
C THR A 343 16.22 -2.23 19.08
N GLY A 344 15.91 -3.08 20.05
CA GLY A 344 16.38 -4.47 20.05
C GLY A 344 17.03 -4.92 21.33
N ASN A 345 16.26 -5.06 22.40
CA ASN A 345 16.33 -6.23 23.28
C ASN A 345 15.05 -6.27 24.12
N ILE A 346 14.48 -7.45 24.38
CA ILE A 346 13.32 -7.58 25.28
C ILE A 346 13.70 -7.22 26.73
N GLU A 347 15.00 -7.20 27.03
CA GLU A 347 15.57 -6.78 28.32
C GLU A 347 15.61 -5.25 28.50
N GLU A 348 15.39 -4.44 27.45
CA GLU A 348 15.29 -2.97 27.56
C GLU A 348 13.94 -2.49 28.10
N LEU A 349 13.04 -3.41 28.47
CA LEU A 349 11.73 -3.09 29.05
C LEU A 349 11.81 -2.71 30.54
N ASP A 350 13.01 -2.54 31.08
CA ASP A 350 13.33 -1.78 32.30
C ASP A 350 13.07 -0.25 32.15
N LEU A 351 12.14 0.13 31.27
CA LEU A 351 11.71 1.51 31.00
C LEU A 351 11.28 2.23 32.28
N PHE A 352 10.76 1.47 33.25
CA PHE A 352 10.22 1.99 34.51
C PHE A 352 11.19 1.84 35.68
N GLU A 353 12.18 0.93 35.59
CA GLU A 353 13.13 0.70 36.67
C GLU A 353 14.06 1.91 36.89
N ASN A 354 14.25 2.71 35.84
CA ASN A 354 15.05 3.93 35.87
C ASN A 354 14.23 5.21 36.14
N LEU A 355 12.90 5.10 36.27
CA LEU A 355 12.03 6.23 36.63
C LEU A 355 12.13 6.50 38.13
N ALA A 356 13.09 7.32 38.52
CA ALA A 356 13.15 7.90 39.87
C ALA A 356 12.35 9.21 39.90
N GLY A 357 11.27 9.29 40.70
CA GLY A 357 10.47 10.51 40.80
C GLY A 357 9.25 10.40 41.74
N GLU A 358 8.67 11.54 42.08
CA GLU A 358 7.42 11.66 42.86
C GLU A 358 6.19 11.57 41.93
N PHE A 359 5.55 10.40 41.83
CA PHE A 359 4.38 10.13 40.98
C PHE A 359 3.11 9.91 41.81
N ALA A 360 2.91 10.73 42.85
CA ALA A 360 1.83 10.55 43.84
C ALA A 360 0.44 10.31 43.23
N GLY A 361 0.14 10.93 42.08
CA GLY A 361 -1.12 10.84 41.37
C GLY A 361 -1.26 9.71 40.34
N LEU A 362 -0.17 9.05 39.93
CA LEU A 362 -0.19 8.11 38.78
C LEU A 362 -0.99 6.85 39.14
N GLN A 363 -2.03 6.57 38.37
CA GLN A 363 -2.94 5.45 38.58
C GLN A 363 -2.87 4.44 37.45
N SER A 364 -2.72 4.90 36.21
CA SER A 364 -2.74 4.04 35.04
C SER A 364 -1.66 4.39 34.02
N LEU A 365 -1.13 3.33 33.40
CA LEU A 365 -0.17 3.39 32.32
C LEU A 365 -0.62 2.45 31.20
N MET A 366 -0.84 3.01 30.01
CA MET A 366 -1.19 2.25 28.81
C MET A 366 -0.06 2.29 27.80
N LEU A 367 0.37 1.12 27.35
CA LEU A 367 1.46 0.98 26.39
C LEU A 367 1.05 0.08 25.23
N THR A 368 1.47 0.45 24.03
CA THR A 368 1.58 -0.50 22.93
C THR A 368 3.04 -0.65 22.56
N VAL A 369 3.57 -1.88 22.56
CA VAL A 369 4.97 -2.19 22.27
C VAL A 369 5.03 -2.95 20.95
N THR A 370 5.84 -2.46 20.00
CA THR A 370 6.15 -3.23 18.79
C THR A 370 7.58 -3.74 18.89
N LEU A 371 7.73 -5.06 18.90
CA LEU A 371 9.03 -5.72 18.93
C LEU A 371 9.66 -5.76 17.53
N PRO A 372 11.00 -5.89 17.42
CA PRO A 372 11.67 -6.05 16.13
C PRO A 372 11.14 -7.25 15.35
N PRO A 373 11.01 -7.18 14.01
CA PRO A 373 10.56 -8.31 13.20
C PRO A 373 11.45 -9.54 13.36
N ILE A 374 10.84 -10.70 13.59
CA ILE A 374 11.57 -11.98 13.66
C ILE A 374 11.39 -12.79 12.36
N THR A 375 12.44 -13.51 11.95
CA THR A 375 12.37 -14.49 10.87
C THR A 375 12.52 -15.88 11.45
N PHE A 376 11.57 -16.78 11.18
CA PHE A 376 11.46 -18.05 11.91
C PHE A 376 11.47 -19.29 10.99
N ASP A 377 12.11 -20.37 11.45
CA ASP A 377 12.28 -21.65 10.74
C ASP A 377 12.01 -22.92 11.59
N GLY A 378 11.54 -22.79 12.84
CA GLY A 378 11.28 -23.91 13.77
C GLY A 378 9.79 -24.32 13.91
N ALA A 379 9.43 -24.92 15.07
CA ALA A 379 8.09 -25.48 15.34
C ALA A 379 7.16 -24.61 16.23
N ALA A 380 7.67 -23.59 16.92
CA ALA A 380 6.88 -22.66 17.74
C ALA A 380 7.62 -21.32 17.94
N ILE A 381 6.87 -20.23 18.10
CA ILE A 381 7.40 -18.88 18.37
C ILE A 381 7.17 -18.56 19.84
N ALA A 382 8.22 -18.27 20.59
CA ALA A 382 8.14 -17.80 21.98
C ALA A 382 8.55 -16.33 22.06
N VAL A 383 7.73 -15.50 22.73
CA VAL A 383 8.01 -14.09 22.99
C VAL A 383 8.02 -13.87 24.49
N LYS A 384 9.14 -13.36 25.02
CA LYS A 384 9.26 -12.99 26.44
C LYS A 384 8.25 -11.90 26.81
N VAL A 385 7.70 -12.04 28.00
CA VAL A 385 6.75 -11.10 28.60
C VAL A 385 7.54 -10.10 29.43
N PRO A 386 7.36 -8.80 29.22
CA PRO A 386 8.18 -7.78 29.86
C PRO A 386 7.66 -7.41 31.24
N THR A 387 7.73 -8.34 32.20
CA THR A 387 7.23 -8.08 33.56
C THR A 387 8.16 -8.62 34.65
N LYS A 388 8.28 -7.84 35.72
CA LYS A 388 9.23 -7.99 36.84
C LYS A 388 8.62 -8.79 38.00
N ASP A 389 8.17 -10.01 37.75
CA ASP A 389 7.42 -10.85 38.72
C ASP A 389 5.95 -10.43 38.91
N SER A 390 5.04 -11.06 38.16
CA SER A 390 3.68 -11.26 38.68
C SER A 390 3.03 -12.57 38.19
N PRO A 391 2.21 -13.21 39.05
CA PRO A 391 1.57 -14.48 38.81
C PRO A 391 0.28 -14.28 38.00
N ALA A 392 0.19 -14.96 36.86
CA ALA A 392 -0.96 -14.99 35.96
C ALA A 392 -1.22 -13.70 35.14
N MET A 393 -0.87 -13.75 33.85
CA MET A 393 -1.48 -12.90 32.82
C MET A 393 -3.01 -12.92 32.94
N GLN A 394 -3.62 -11.77 33.21
CA GLN A 394 -5.04 -11.54 32.97
C GLN A 394 -5.18 -10.76 31.66
N GLY A 395 -5.26 -11.48 30.53
CA GLY A 395 -5.34 -10.84 29.22
C GLY A 395 -5.68 -11.80 28.09
N ASN A 396 -6.23 -11.24 27.01
CA ASN A 396 -6.53 -12.01 25.81
C ASN A 396 -5.24 -12.29 25.04
N ILE A 397 -4.79 -13.54 25.07
CA ILE A 397 -3.73 -14.01 24.19
C ILE A 397 -4.39 -14.47 22.90
N TYR A 398 -4.21 -13.72 21.82
CA TYR A 398 -4.74 -14.11 20.52
C TYR A 398 -3.82 -15.17 19.90
N GLY A 399 -4.22 -16.44 20.05
CA GLY A 399 -3.62 -17.59 19.34
C GLY A 399 -2.38 -18.22 19.97
N GLY A 400 -2.04 -17.89 21.22
CA GLY A 400 -0.87 -18.42 21.94
C GLY A 400 -1.20 -18.83 23.38
N THR A 401 -0.22 -19.44 24.06
CA THR A 401 -0.33 -19.91 25.44
C THR A 401 0.78 -19.29 26.29
N TYR A 402 0.43 -18.71 27.44
CA TYR A 402 1.43 -18.18 28.37
C TYR A 402 2.10 -19.31 29.18
N ASN A 403 3.42 -19.31 29.19
CA ASN A 403 4.28 -20.18 29.97
C ASN A 403 4.81 -19.41 31.18
N ASP A 404 4.25 -19.71 32.36
CA ASP A 404 4.59 -19.00 33.60
C ASP A 404 5.99 -19.33 34.14
N VAL A 405 6.59 -20.46 33.74
CA VAL A 405 7.95 -20.86 34.16
C VAL A 405 8.99 -20.01 33.45
N ASN A 406 8.83 -19.82 32.14
CA ASN A 406 9.78 -19.08 31.32
C ASN A 406 9.38 -17.60 31.14
N LYS A 407 8.19 -17.20 31.63
CA LYS A 407 7.61 -15.86 31.45
C LYS A 407 7.52 -15.48 29.96
N GLU A 408 7.01 -16.41 29.14
CA GLU A 408 6.93 -16.27 27.68
C GLU A 408 5.52 -16.60 27.18
N VAL A 409 5.05 -15.92 26.15
CA VAL A 409 3.89 -16.37 25.36
C VAL A 409 4.38 -17.19 24.19
N VAL A 410 3.82 -18.38 24.01
CA VAL A 410 4.22 -19.32 22.96
C VAL A 410 3.06 -19.49 21.97
N TRP A 411 3.33 -19.27 20.68
CA TRP A 411 2.40 -19.55 19.59
C TRP A 411 2.87 -20.76 18.78
N ALA A 412 1.91 -21.57 18.33
CA ALA A 412 2.16 -22.50 17.24
C ALA A 412 2.49 -21.74 15.95
N VAL A 413 3.26 -22.34 15.03
CA VAL A 413 3.64 -21.68 13.78
C VAL A 413 2.39 -21.22 13.01
N PRO A 414 2.25 -19.92 12.70
CA PRO A 414 1.14 -19.43 11.93
C PRO A 414 1.14 -20.00 10.50
N LYS A 415 -0.03 -20.31 9.95
CA LYS A 415 -0.16 -20.78 8.55
C LYS A 415 0.21 -19.71 7.51
N ARG A 416 0.21 -18.43 7.90
CA ARG A 416 0.56 -17.30 7.02
C ARG A 416 2.06 -17.07 7.04
N LEU A 417 2.66 -16.83 5.87
CA LEU A 417 4.10 -16.59 5.69
C LEU A 417 4.61 -15.31 6.34
N SER A 418 3.73 -14.36 6.63
CA SER A 418 4.02 -13.18 7.43
C SER A 418 2.77 -12.69 8.15
N GLY A 419 2.97 -11.92 9.21
CA GLY A 419 1.87 -11.38 10.01
C GLY A 419 2.38 -10.70 11.28
N ASN A 420 1.45 -10.47 12.21
CA ASN A 420 1.75 -9.97 13.54
C ASN A 420 1.13 -10.91 14.57
N LEU A 421 1.94 -11.36 15.52
CA LEU A 421 1.45 -11.98 16.74
C LEU A 421 1.20 -10.87 17.76
N SER A 422 0.16 -10.99 18.55
CA SER A 422 -0.16 -10.01 19.58
C SER A 422 -0.71 -10.64 20.84
N TYR A 423 -0.34 -10.09 21.97
CA TYR A 423 -0.93 -10.40 23.26
C TYR A 423 -1.10 -9.11 24.05
N GLN A 424 -2.08 -9.13 24.96
CA GLN A 424 -2.32 -8.07 25.90
C GLN A 424 -2.21 -8.62 27.31
N PHE A 425 -1.69 -7.82 28.23
CA PHE A 425 -1.67 -8.15 29.63
C PHE A 425 -1.96 -6.93 30.48
N LYS A 426 -2.50 -7.18 31.66
CA LYS A 426 -2.65 -6.19 32.71
C LYS A 426 -1.96 -6.67 33.96
N GLU A 427 -1.27 -5.76 34.63
CA GLU A 427 -0.63 -6.03 35.90
C GLU A 427 -0.57 -4.77 36.77
N THR A 428 -0.14 -4.93 38.01
CA THR A 428 0.07 -3.84 38.94
C THR A 428 1.56 -3.71 39.22
N ILE A 429 2.14 -2.56 38.91
CA ILE A 429 3.59 -2.30 39.03
C ILE A 429 3.86 -1.15 40.00
N ASN A 430 5.13 -1.01 40.37
CA ASN A 430 5.65 0.13 41.11
C ASN A 430 6.53 0.97 40.17
N ILE A 431 6.35 2.29 40.17
CA ILE A 431 7.12 3.25 39.37
C ILE A 431 7.60 4.38 40.29
N GLY A 432 8.92 4.55 40.43
CA GLY A 432 9.49 5.53 41.36
C GLY A 432 9.00 5.30 42.80
N ASP A 433 8.46 6.35 43.43
CA ASP A 433 7.86 6.28 44.77
C ASP A 433 6.42 5.72 44.79
N LYS A 434 5.82 5.52 43.62
CA LYS A 434 4.41 5.14 43.50
C LYS A 434 4.24 3.63 43.37
N SER A 435 3.60 3.03 44.37
CA SER A 435 3.14 1.65 44.33
C SER A 435 1.71 1.52 43.79
N GLY A 436 1.42 0.40 43.14
CA GLY A 436 0.04 0.04 42.78
C GLY A 436 -0.47 0.66 41.47
N VAL A 437 0.42 0.99 40.53
CA VAL A 437 0.05 1.54 39.22
C VAL A 437 -0.49 0.43 38.34
N GLU A 438 -1.68 0.62 37.75
CA GLU A 438 -2.22 -0.32 36.77
C GLU A 438 -1.49 -0.16 35.43
N LEU A 439 -0.75 -1.18 35.02
CA LEU A 439 -0.15 -1.27 33.69
C LEU A 439 -1.06 -2.10 32.80
N SER A 440 -1.47 -1.52 31.66
CA SER A 440 -2.12 -2.23 30.56
C SER A 440 -1.24 -2.15 29.32
N CYS A 441 -0.71 -3.30 28.89
CA CYS A 441 0.25 -3.36 27.79
C CYS A 441 -0.27 -4.25 26.65
N SER A 442 -0.11 -3.76 25.42
CA SER A 442 -0.37 -4.51 24.19
C SER A 442 0.94 -4.72 23.44
N VAL A 443 1.38 -5.96 23.29
CA VAL A 443 2.64 -6.29 22.60
C VAL A 443 2.32 -6.84 21.22
N LYS A 444 3.05 -6.35 20.21
CA LYS A 444 2.97 -6.76 18.81
C LYS A 444 4.33 -7.26 18.34
N GLN A 445 4.38 -8.49 17.86
CA GLN A 445 5.56 -9.12 17.30
C GLN A 445 5.34 -9.37 15.80
N PRO A 446 5.90 -8.53 14.91
CA PRO A 446 5.95 -8.83 13.48
C PRO A 446 6.79 -10.09 13.24
N TYR A 447 6.34 -10.96 12.34
CA TYR A 447 7.08 -12.17 11.99
C TYR A 447 7.04 -12.45 10.48
N THR A 448 8.09 -13.11 10.01
CA THR A 448 8.16 -13.77 8.69
C THR A 448 8.57 -15.22 8.88
N VAL A 449 7.87 -16.15 8.22
CA VAL A 449 8.26 -17.56 8.18
C VAL A 449 9.22 -17.73 7.01
N LYS A 450 10.40 -18.32 7.25
CA LYS A 450 11.30 -18.67 6.15
C LYS A 450 10.54 -19.60 5.20
N PRO A 451 10.63 -19.40 3.88
CA PRO A 451 10.16 -20.40 2.94
C PRO A 451 10.83 -21.73 3.31
N GLN A 452 10.05 -22.71 3.75
CA GLN A 452 10.55 -24.09 3.79
C GLN A 452 10.97 -24.43 2.37
N PRO A 453 12.14 -25.07 2.14
CA PRO A 453 12.45 -25.56 0.82
C PRO A 453 11.30 -26.47 0.38
N SER A 454 10.57 -26.04 -0.65
CA SER A 454 9.65 -26.92 -1.37
C SER A 454 10.43 -28.20 -1.71
N PRO A 455 9.85 -29.41 -1.67
CA PRO A 455 10.58 -30.58 -2.14
C PRO A 455 11.04 -30.27 -3.55
N SER A 456 12.37 -30.15 -3.73
CA SER A 456 12.96 -29.84 -5.02
C SER A 456 12.35 -30.78 -6.04
N PRO A 457 11.80 -30.29 -7.17
CA PRO A 457 11.40 -31.21 -8.22
C PRO A 457 12.64 -32.02 -8.58
N LEU A 458 12.54 -33.34 -8.44
CA LEU A 458 13.60 -34.24 -8.88
C LEU A 458 13.91 -33.89 -10.34
N GLY A 459 15.19 -33.67 -10.64
CA GLY A 459 15.65 -33.24 -11.94
C GLY A 459 17.01 -33.85 -12.27
N SER A 460 17.40 -33.76 -13.53
CA SER A 460 18.69 -34.24 -14.01
C SER A 460 19.43 -33.19 -14.81
N ILE A 461 20.73 -33.42 -14.92
CA ILE A 461 21.64 -32.60 -15.71
C ILE A 461 21.84 -33.26 -17.07
N ILE A 462 21.71 -32.46 -18.12
CA ILE A 462 22.17 -32.79 -19.47
C ILE A 462 23.43 -31.98 -19.73
N THR A 463 24.51 -32.64 -20.12
CA THR A 463 25.75 -31.97 -20.52
C THR A 463 25.80 -31.89 -22.05
N ALA A 464 25.80 -30.68 -22.58
CA ALA A 464 25.79 -30.41 -24.02
C ALA A 464 27.09 -29.74 -24.44
N SER A 465 27.77 -30.29 -25.46
CA SER A 465 29.00 -29.71 -26.00
C SER A 465 29.02 -29.70 -27.53
N ALA A 466 29.72 -28.74 -28.11
CA ALA A 466 29.97 -28.63 -29.54
C ALA A 466 31.47 -28.63 -29.83
N GLY A 467 31.87 -29.37 -30.85
CA GLY A 467 33.21 -29.28 -31.44
C GLY A 467 33.41 -28.00 -32.25
N GLU A 468 34.64 -27.77 -32.70
CA GLU A 468 34.99 -26.60 -33.53
C GLU A 468 34.12 -26.49 -34.79
N HIS A 469 33.90 -25.27 -35.26
CA HIS A 469 33.17 -24.94 -36.49
C HIS A 469 31.65 -25.16 -36.47
N GLY A 470 31.04 -25.06 -35.30
CA GLY A 470 29.60 -24.96 -35.14
C GLY A 470 29.20 -24.80 -33.68
N SER A 471 27.90 -24.84 -33.42
CA SER A 471 27.34 -24.63 -32.07
C SER A 471 26.18 -25.57 -31.76
N ILE A 472 25.94 -25.77 -30.46
CA ILE A 472 24.78 -26.46 -29.89
C ILE A 472 23.99 -25.49 -29.02
N SER A 473 22.65 -25.54 -29.05
CA SER A 473 21.81 -24.68 -28.20
C SER A 473 20.67 -25.47 -27.55
N PRO A 474 20.53 -25.44 -26.20
CA PRO A 474 21.42 -24.80 -25.23
C PRO A 474 22.76 -25.53 -25.04
N GLU A 475 23.85 -24.80 -24.75
CA GLU A 475 25.19 -25.36 -24.50
C GLU A 475 25.49 -25.48 -22.99
N GLY A 476 26.39 -26.41 -22.63
CA GLY A 476 26.91 -26.58 -21.28
C GLY A 476 26.04 -27.47 -20.38
N THR A 477 26.08 -27.19 -19.07
CA THR A 477 25.29 -27.92 -18.07
C THR A 477 23.86 -27.39 -18.04
N VAL A 478 22.92 -28.19 -18.53
CA VAL A 478 21.51 -27.82 -18.69
C VAL A 478 20.65 -28.63 -17.72
N TRP A 479 19.91 -27.94 -16.86
CA TRP A 479 18.97 -28.58 -15.93
C TRP A 479 17.62 -28.89 -16.61
N ALA A 480 17.06 -30.06 -16.30
CA ALA A 480 15.72 -30.48 -16.71
C ALA A 480 14.98 -31.22 -15.59
N ALA A 481 13.68 -30.95 -15.43
CA ALA A 481 12.82 -31.64 -14.47
C ALA A 481 12.54 -33.09 -14.91
N TYR A 482 12.39 -34.02 -13.97
CA TYR A 482 11.98 -35.38 -14.33
C TYR A 482 10.61 -35.43 -15.01
N GLY A 483 10.49 -36.24 -16.06
CA GLY A 483 9.29 -36.37 -16.89
C GLY A 483 9.12 -35.26 -17.94
N SER A 484 10.02 -34.27 -18.01
CA SER A 484 10.00 -33.22 -19.03
C SER A 484 10.79 -33.61 -20.30
N ASP A 485 10.52 -32.89 -21.39
CA ASP A 485 11.26 -33.00 -22.66
C ASP A 485 12.23 -31.83 -22.82
N LYS A 486 13.40 -32.06 -23.44
CA LYS A 486 14.40 -31.01 -23.74
C LYS A 486 14.96 -31.17 -25.15
N THR A 487 14.96 -30.07 -25.91
CA THR A 487 15.43 -30.05 -27.30
C THR A 487 16.74 -29.28 -27.43
N PHE A 488 17.65 -29.80 -28.27
CA PHE A 488 18.93 -29.23 -28.64
C PHE A 488 18.98 -29.04 -30.16
N GLN A 489 19.47 -27.89 -30.60
CA GLN A 489 19.63 -27.51 -32.01
C GLN A 489 21.11 -27.40 -32.35
N PHE A 490 21.51 -27.83 -33.54
CA PHE A 490 22.90 -27.79 -34.01
C PHE A 490 23.02 -26.87 -35.23
N VAL A 491 23.97 -25.94 -35.18
CA VAL A 491 24.18 -24.95 -36.23
C VAL A 491 25.64 -24.98 -36.67
N PRO A 492 25.96 -25.53 -37.86
CA PRO A 492 27.29 -25.44 -38.44
C PRO A 492 27.67 -24.01 -38.84
N GLU A 493 28.97 -23.69 -38.79
CA GLU A 493 29.52 -22.48 -39.42
C GLU A 493 29.53 -22.61 -40.97
N ASP A 494 29.61 -21.48 -41.67
CA ASP A 494 29.65 -21.44 -43.14
C ASP A 494 30.80 -22.29 -43.71
N GLY A 495 30.49 -23.18 -44.67
CA GLY A 495 31.45 -24.11 -45.28
C GLY A 495 31.65 -25.42 -44.51
N TYR A 496 30.88 -25.64 -43.44
CA TYR A 496 30.89 -26.86 -42.64
C TYR A 496 29.48 -27.46 -42.56
N LYS A 497 29.43 -28.76 -42.24
CA LYS A 497 28.19 -29.51 -42.00
C LYS A 497 28.34 -30.35 -40.74
N VAL A 498 27.21 -30.78 -40.16
CA VAL A 498 27.23 -31.72 -39.04
C VAL A 498 27.85 -33.03 -39.52
N LYS A 499 28.91 -33.46 -38.83
CA LYS A 499 29.56 -34.74 -39.07
C LYS A 499 28.83 -35.85 -38.32
N ASP A 500 28.62 -35.65 -37.02
CA ASP A 500 27.96 -36.62 -36.14
C ASP A 500 27.47 -35.94 -34.86
N VAL A 501 26.41 -36.51 -34.27
CA VAL A 501 25.88 -36.15 -32.95
C VAL A 501 25.89 -37.41 -32.09
N VAL A 502 26.55 -37.35 -30.94
CA VAL A 502 26.69 -38.47 -29.99
C VAL A 502 25.80 -38.21 -28.78
N ILE A 503 24.87 -39.12 -28.49
CA ILE A 503 24.00 -39.07 -27.30
C ILE A 503 24.36 -40.23 -26.38
N ASP A 504 24.71 -39.94 -25.12
CA ASP A 504 25.09 -40.94 -24.12
C ASP A 504 26.19 -41.92 -24.60
N GLY A 505 27.10 -41.43 -25.45
CA GLY A 505 28.19 -42.22 -26.04
C GLY A 505 27.84 -42.97 -27.33
N GLU A 506 26.59 -42.91 -27.81
CA GLU A 506 26.15 -43.55 -29.06
C GLU A 506 25.91 -42.52 -30.17
N SER A 507 26.41 -42.82 -31.37
CA SER A 507 26.24 -41.97 -32.56
C SER A 507 24.80 -42.02 -33.07
N ALA A 508 24.20 -40.84 -33.24
CA ALA A 508 22.91 -40.63 -33.89
C ALA A 508 23.04 -40.15 -35.35
N GLY A 509 24.27 -39.96 -35.84
CA GLY A 509 24.56 -39.53 -37.20
C GLY A 509 24.43 -38.02 -37.41
N ALA A 510 24.53 -37.61 -38.67
CA ALA A 510 24.44 -36.20 -39.09
C ALA A 510 22.99 -35.70 -39.09
N ILE A 511 22.49 -35.33 -37.90
CA ILE A 511 21.17 -34.72 -37.67
C ILE A 511 21.31 -33.24 -37.29
N SER A 512 20.26 -32.43 -37.49
CA SER A 512 20.28 -30.99 -37.19
C SER A 512 19.67 -30.61 -35.83
N SER A 513 18.97 -31.54 -35.17
CA SER A 513 18.41 -31.34 -33.82
C SER A 513 18.13 -32.66 -33.11
N TYR A 514 18.06 -32.64 -31.79
CA TYR A 514 17.71 -33.81 -30.97
C TYR A 514 16.84 -33.42 -29.77
N THR A 515 15.85 -34.25 -29.42
CA THR A 515 14.97 -34.05 -28.25
C THR A 515 15.06 -35.25 -27.31
N PHE A 516 15.53 -35.01 -26.08
CA PHE A 516 15.34 -35.94 -24.97
C PHE A 516 13.88 -35.90 -24.54
N LYS A 517 13.19 -37.05 -24.56
CA LYS A 517 11.81 -37.19 -24.07
C LYS A 517 11.77 -37.82 -22.70
N THR A 518 10.90 -37.34 -21.83
CA THR A 518 10.63 -37.93 -20.51
C THR A 518 11.92 -38.19 -19.72
N ILE A 519 12.67 -37.13 -19.46
CA ILE A 519 13.99 -37.21 -18.79
C ILE A 519 13.83 -37.80 -17.39
N THR A 520 14.59 -38.82 -17.05
CA THR A 520 14.53 -39.48 -15.72
C THR A 520 15.91 -39.77 -15.12
N LYS A 521 16.98 -39.46 -15.86
CA LYS A 521 18.38 -39.63 -15.47
C LYS A 521 19.26 -38.59 -16.18
N PRO A 522 20.56 -38.45 -15.79
CA PRO A 522 21.48 -37.57 -16.49
C PRO A 522 21.78 -38.06 -17.90
N HIS A 523 22.06 -37.12 -18.80
CA HIS A 523 22.38 -37.39 -20.20
C HIS A 523 23.57 -36.55 -20.70
N THR A 524 24.17 -36.98 -21.79
CA THR A 524 25.23 -36.26 -22.52
C THR A 524 24.87 -36.13 -23.99
N ILE A 525 25.19 -34.99 -24.60
CA ILE A 525 25.02 -34.75 -26.04
C ILE A 525 26.18 -33.94 -26.59
N ASP A 526 26.89 -34.51 -27.55
CA ASP A 526 28.07 -33.91 -28.17
C ASP A 526 27.89 -33.84 -29.68
N VAL A 527 28.09 -32.67 -30.28
CA VAL A 527 28.02 -32.49 -31.75
C VAL A 527 29.39 -32.17 -32.34
N THR A 528 29.70 -32.75 -33.49
CA THR A 528 30.94 -32.47 -34.24
C THR A 528 30.65 -32.07 -35.68
N PHE A 529 31.53 -31.25 -36.26
CA PHE A 529 31.38 -30.69 -37.60
C PHE A 529 32.55 -31.10 -38.51
N GLU A 530 32.31 -31.12 -39.83
CA GLU A 530 33.34 -31.37 -40.84
C GLU A 530 33.19 -30.41 -42.04
N PRO A 531 34.28 -30.09 -42.76
CA PRO A 531 34.22 -29.26 -43.95
C PRO A 531 33.30 -29.84 -45.03
N GLU A 532 32.58 -28.97 -45.73
CA GLU A 532 31.75 -29.34 -46.88
C GLU A 532 32.58 -29.29 -48.18
N GLU A 533 32.74 -30.42 -48.88
CA GLU A 533 33.51 -30.49 -50.13
C GLU A 533 32.81 -29.74 -51.28
N THR A 534 33.56 -28.88 -51.97
CA THR A 534 33.02 -28.12 -53.10
C THR A 534 32.94 -28.97 -54.39
N PRO A 535 32.00 -28.66 -55.31
CA PRO A 535 31.97 -29.26 -56.65
C PRO A 535 33.30 -29.12 -57.42
N GLU A 536 34.04 -28.03 -57.19
CA GLU A 536 35.33 -27.72 -57.80
C GLU A 536 36.43 -28.69 -57.36
N ASP A 537 36.52 -29.01 -56.07
CA ASP A 537 37.50 -29.96 -55.51
C ASP A 537 37.36 -31.34 -56.15
N ARG A 538 36.11 -31.78 -56.34
CA ARG A 538 35.79 -33.04 -57.02
C ARG A 538 36.25 -33.06 -58.48
N LEU A 539 36.14 -31.93 -59.18
CA LEU A 539 36.57 -31.81 -60.58
C LEU A 539 38.10 -31.82 -60.70
N ILE A 540 38.82 -31.14 -59.80
CA ILE A 540 40.29 -31.12 -59.78
C ILE A 540 40.82 -32.54 -59.57
N ALA A 541 40.39 -33.22 -58.49
CA ALA A 541 40.82 -34.59 -58.19
C ALA A 541 40.54 -35.56 -59.35
N GLY A 542 39.40 -35.40 -60.01
CA GLY A 542 39.02 -36.21 -61.17
C GLY A 542 39.92 -36.03 -62.40
N VAL A 543 40.30 -34.79 -62.72
CA VAL A 543 41.21 -34.51 -63.84
C VAL A 543 42.59 -35.09 -63.55
N GLU A 544 43.12 -34.93 -62.34
CA GLU A 544 44.42 -35.46 -61.96
C GLU A 544 44.47 -36.99 -61.98
N ALA A 545 43.38 -37.65 -61.59
CA ALA A 545 43.25 -39.11 -61.64
C ALA A 545 43.19 -39.67 -63.08
N THR A 546 42.88 -38.84 -64.08
CA THR A 546 42.69 -39.27 -65.47
C THR A 546 43.98 -39.82 -66.08
N THR A 547 43.90 -40.96 -66.79
CA THR A 547 45.05 -41.63 -67.40
C THR A 547 44.99 -41.59 -68.94
N ILE A 548 46.17 -41.65 -69.58
CA ILE A 548 46.30 -41.62 -71.04
C ILE A 548 47.18 -42.79 -71.51
N LYS A 549 46.72 -43.52 -72.53
CA LYS A 549 47.52 -44.55 -73.21
C LYS A 549 47.90 -44.09 -74.62
N ALA A 550 49.20 -43.93 -74.89
CA ALA A 550 49.76 -43.48 -76.15
C ALA A 550 50.43 -44.61 -76.94
N SER A 551 50.33 -44.53 -78.28
CA SER A 551 50.98 -45.40 -79.24
C SER A 551 51.58 -44.60 -80.39
N SER A 552 52.51 -45.19 -81.14
CA SER A 552 53.16 -44.50 -82.27
C SER A 552 53.43 -45.44 -83.44
N GLN A 553 53.44 -44.87 -84.66
CA GLN A 553 53.67 -45.57 -85.91
C GLN A 553 54.59 -44.73 -86.82
N ALA A 554 55.66 -45.34 -87.33
CA ALA A 554 56.58 -44.70 -88.27
C ALA A 554 56.19 -44.99 -89.72
N LYS A 555 56.14 -43.95 -90.55
CA LYS A 555 56.02 -44.02 -92.02
C LYS A 555 57.15 -43.18 -92.63
N LYS A 556 57.43 -43.34 -93.93
CA LYS A 556 58.48 -42.57 -94.64
C LYS A 556 58.30 -41.07 -94.37
N GLY A 557 59.29 -40.44 -93.73
CA GLY A 557 59.30 -39.01 -93.41
C GLY A 557 58.31 -38.53 -92.33
N LYS A 558 57.57 -39.42 -91.64
CA LYS A 558 56.59 -39.00 -90.61
C LYS A 558 56.38 -39.99 -89.47
N MET A 559 56.08 -39.48 -88.29
CA MET A 559 55.72 -40.25 -87.10
C MET A 559 54.29 -39.90 -86.67
N ILE A 560 53.41 -40.90 -86.60
CA ILE A 560 52.02 -40.72 -86.16
C ILE A 560 51.92 -41.17 -84.71
N ILE A 561 51.43 -40.31 -83.83
CA ILE A 561 51.25 -40.56 -82.40
C ILE A 561 49.75 -40.54 -82.13
N ARG A 562 49.22 -41.61 -81.55
CA ARG A 562 47.80 -41.73 -81.17
C ARG A 562 47.69 -41.95 -79.67
N TRP A 563 46.59 -41.53 -79.07
CA TRP A 563 46.34 -41.78 -77.65
C TRP A 563 44.87 -41.96 -77.33
N LYS A 564 44.58 -42.63 -76.20
CA LYS A 564 43.24 -42.81 -75.65
C LYS A 564 43.25 -42.41 -74.17
N LYS A 565 42.33 -41.53 -73.78
CA LYS A 565 42.10 -41.09 -72.39
C LYS A 565 41.14 -42.06 -71.69
N SER A 566 41.27 -42.24 -70.38
CA SER A 566 40.26 -42.97 -69.58
C SER A 566 38.88 -42.27 -69.64
N TRP A 567 37.83 -43.06 -69.42
CA TRP A 567 36.45 -42.58 -69.32
C TRP A 567 36.33 -41.60 -68.14
N GLY A 568 35.47 -40.58 -68.25
CA GLY A 568 35.21 -39.60 -67.19
C GLY A 568 35.63 -38.18 -67.56
N TYR A 569 36.48 -37.57 -66.76
CA TYR A 569 36.72 -36.12 -66.73
C TYR A 569 37.25 -35.55 -68.05
N LYS A 570 36.61 -34.46 -68.52
CA LYS A 570 37.00 -33.73 -69.73
C LYS A 570 38.37 -33.05 -69.54
N VAL A 571 39.08 -32.85 -70.63
CA VAL A 571 40.31 -32.04 -70.72
C VAL A 571 40.16 -31.06 -71.88
N ASP A 572 40.80 -29.90 -71.79
CA ASP A 572 40.66 -28.81 -72.76
C ASP A 572 41.62 -28.98 -73.94
N CYS A 573 42.82 -29.52 -73.68
CA CYS A 573 43.79 -29.86 -74.73
C CYS A 573 44.75 -30.98 -74.31
N PHE A 574 45.56 -31.47 -75.27
CA PHE A 574 46.67 -32.38 -75.01
C PHE A 574 48.00 -31.74 -75.38
N GLN A 575 48.97 -31.89 -74.50
CA GLN A 575 50.35 -31.47 -74.73
C GLN A 575 51.20 -32.70 -75.03
N ILE A 576 51.94 -32.64 -76.13
CA ILE A 576 52.82 -33.71 -76.62
C ILE A 576 54.27 -33.27 -76.50
N PHE A 577 55.07 -34.09 -75.83
CA PHE A 577 56.49 -33.88 -75.62
C PHE A 577 57.28 -34.95 -76.36
N ARG A 578 58.44 -34.59 -76.91
CA ARG A 578 59.29 -35.46 -77.73
C ARG A 578 60.72 -35.46 -77.22
N SER A 579 61.37 -36.62 -77.22
CA SER A 579 62.80 -36.76 -76.94
C SER A 579 63.42 -37.84 -77.81
N THR A 580 64.73 -37.76 -78.05
CA THR A 580 65.54 -38.87 -78.58
C THR A 580 66.15 -39.73 -77.48
N LYS A 581 66.09 -39.29 -76.21
CA LYS A 581 66.51 -40.03 -75.02
C LYS A 581 65.30 -40.69 -74.35
N LYS A 582 65.45 -41.94 -73.91
CA LYS A 582 64.34 -42.76 -73.38
C LYS A 582 63.67 -42.19 -72.13
N ASN A 583 64.44 -41.54 -71.24
CA ASN A 583 64.00 -41.12 -69.91
C ASN A 583 64.18 -39.63 -69.62
N SER A 584 64.85 -38.88 -70.48
CA SER A 584 65.19 -37.46 -70.26
C SER A 584 65.08 -36.66 -71.57
N GLY A 585 65.32 -35.35 -71.54
CA GLY A 585 65.42 -34.53 -72.75
C GLY A 585 64.11 -34.15 -73.44
N PHE A 586 62.96 -34.26 -72.75
CA PHE A 586 61.64 -33.90 -73.31
C PHE A 586 61.38 -32.38 -73.35
N GLY A 587 62.21 -31.57 -72.70
CA GLY A 587 62.04 -30.11 -72.59
C GLY A 587 60.95 -29.70 -71.57
N LYS A 588 60.95 -28.41 -71.18
CA LYS A 588 59.93 -27.83 -70.30
C LYS A 588 58.66 -27.36 -71.05
N LYS A 589 58.77 -27.14 -72.36
CA LYS A 589 57.66 -26.72 -73.24
C LYS A 589 57.21 -27.90 -74.12
N PRO A 590 55.91 -28.04 -74.39
CA PRO A 590 55.42 -29.09 -75.26
C PRO A 590 55.99 -28.90 -76.67
N PHE A 591 56.32 -30.03 -77.31
CA PHE A 591 56.69 -30.05 -78.71
C PHE A 591 55.49 -29.68 -79.60
N PHE A 592 54.28 -30.04 -79.16
CA PHE A 592 53.03 -29.65 -79.81
C PHE A 592 51.88 -29.65 -78.78
N THR A 593 50.92 -28.75 -78.93
CA THR A 593 49.68 -28.71 -78.14
C THR A 593 48.49 -28.79 -79.09
N THR A 594 47.53 -29.67 -78.81
CA THR A 594 46.30 -29.74 -79.61
C THR A 594 45.40 -28.54 -79.33
N LYS A 595 44.57 -28.16 -80.31
CA LYS A 595 43.57 -27.09 -80.13
C LYS A 595 42.37 -27.49 -79.25
N SER A 596 42.20 -28.78 -78.98
CA SER A 596 41.08 -29.34 -78.21
C SER A 596 41.45 -30.68 -77.59
N GLY A 597 40.85 -31.00 -76.44
CA GLY A 597 41.00 -32.24 -75.69
C GLY A 597 40.14 -33.39 -76.20
N THR A 598 39.45 -33.22 -77.32
CA THR A 598 38.82 -34.32 -78.08
C THR A 598 39.78 -34.96 -79.08
N LYS A 599 40.91 -34.30 -79.39
CA LYS A 599 41.92 -34.83 -80.33
C LYS A 599 42.64 -36.03 -79.71
N ASN A 600 42.83 -37.07 -80.51
CA ASN A 600 43.44 -38.33 -80.08
C ASN A 600 44.67 -38.72 -80.93
N MET A 601 45.16 -37.80 -81.77
CA MET A 601 46.28 -38.05 -82.67
C MET A 601 47.04 -36.78 -83.03
N TYR A 602 48.35 -36.94 -83.26
CA TYR A 602 49.23 -35.95 -83.85
C TYR A 602 50.20 -36.61 -84.84
N THR A 603 50.46 -35.96 -85.98
CA THR A 603 51.46 -36.43 -86.95
C THR A 603 52.66 -35.48 -86.95
N ASN A 604 53.82 -36.01 -86.55
CA ASN A 604 55.09 -35.30 -86.59
C ASN A 604 55.78 -35.52 -87.94
N THR A 605 55.99 -34.44 -88.69
CA THR A 605 56.78 -34.41 -89.94
C THR A 605 58.07 -33.59 -89.78
N LYS A 606 58.33 -33.02 -88.60
CA LYS A 606 59.40 -32.03 -88.39
C LYS A 606 60.63 -32.66 -87.72
N GLN A 607 61.82 -32.37 -88.25
CA GLN A 607 63.12 -32.71 -87.65
C GLN A 607 63.28 -34.20 -87.31
N LEU A 608 62.83 -35.08 -88.22
CA LEU A 608 63.03 -36.52 -88.10
C LEU A 608 64.30 -36.93 -88.85
N LYS A 609 65.24 -37.58 -88.16
CA LYS A 609 66.43 -38.18 -88.78
C LYS A 609 66.21 -39.68 -88.96
N LYS A 610 66.39 -40.19 -90.19
CA LYS A 610 66.25 -41.63 -90.50
C LYS A 610 67.14 -42.46 -89.58
N GLY A 611 66.62 -43.59 -89.09
CA GLY A 611 67.33 -44.46 -88.13
C GLY A 611 67.32 -43.96 -86.68
N THR A 612 66.85 -42.75 -86.40
CA THR A 612 66.76 -42.23 -85.02
C THR A 612 65.48 -42.66 -84.31
N ARG A 613 65.59 -43.12 -83.06
CA ARG A 613 64.44 -43.45 -82.20
C ARG A 613 63.92 -42.20 -81.50
N TYR A 614 62.61 -41.98 -81.58
CA TYR A 614 61.93 -40.89 -80.87
C TYR A 614 60.95 -41.45 -79.86
N TYR A 615 60.93 -40.84 -78.68
CA TYR A 615 60.02 -41.11 -77.57
C TYR A 615 59.05 -39.94 -77.41
N TYR A 616 57.79 -40.26 -77.15
CA TYR A 616 56.71 -39.29 -76.94
C TYR A 616 56.00 -39.54 -75.61
N LYS A 617 55.71 -38.46 -74.89
CA LYS A 617 54.82 -38.43 -73.71
C LYS A 617 53.72 -37.42 -73.94
N ILE A 618 52.53 -37.73 -73.43
CA ILE A 618 51.33 -36.91 -73.61
C ILE A 618 50.69 -36.69 -72.25
N ARG A 619 50.19 -35.48 -71.99
CA ARG A 619 49.29 -35.21 -70.86
C ARG A 619 48.11 -34.37 -71.33
N GLY A 620 46.95 -34.56 -70.72
CA GLY A 620 45.80 -33.68 -70.87
C GLY A 620 45.94 -32.47 -69.94
N VAL A 621 45.32 -31.36 -70.33
CA VAL A 621 45.30 -30.11 -69.58
C VAL A 621 43.85 -29.67 -69.44
N ARG A 622 43.44 -29.23 -68.26
CA ARG A 622 42.15 -28.55 -68.04
C ARG A 622 42.34 -27.33 -67.16
N VAL A 623 41.60 -26.26 -67.43
CA VAL A 623 41.54 -25.09 -66.56
C VAL A 623 40.26 -25.13 -65.74
N ILE A 624 40.39 -25.08 -64.41
CA ILE A 624 39.28 -25.00 -63.46
C ILE A 624 39.56 -23.77 -62.59
N ASP A 625 38.63 -22.82 -62.59
CA ASP A 625 38.75 -21.53 -61.89
C ASP A 625 40.09 -20.80 -62.11
N GLY A 626 40.53 -20.70 -63.37
CA GLY A 626 41.80 -20.07 -63.72
C GLY A 626 43.06 -20.91 -63.42
N GLN A 627 42.97 -21.97 -62.62
CA GLN A 627 44.09 -22.88 -62.33
C GLN A 627 44.23 -23.97 -63.41
N THR A 628 45.46 -24.21 -63.86
CA THR A 628 45.75 -25.26 -64.85
C THR A 628 46.04 -26.59 -64.18
N ILE A 629 45.16 -27.58 -64.37
CA ILE A 629 45.25 -28.93 -63.85
C ILE A 629 45.67 -29.91 -64.96
N TYR A 630 46.50 -30.89 -64.61
CA TYR A 630 47.07 -31.85 -65.56
C TYR A 630 46.63 -33.27 -65.25
N THR A 631 46.36 -34.04 -66.29
CA THR A 631 46.18 -35.50 -66.12
C THR A 631 47.52 -36.17 -65.81
N LYS A 632 47.47 -37.43 -65.38
CA LYS A 632 48.68 -38.29 -65.38
C LYS A 632 49.30 -38.33 -66.77
N TRP A 633 50.63 -38.43 -66.80
CA TRP A 633 51.37 -38.64 -68.03
C TRP A 633 51.01 -39.97 -68.69
N SER A 634 51.01 -39.97 -70.02
CA SER A 634 50.84 -41.19 -70.78
C SER A 634 52.03 -42.15 -70.60
N ASN A 635 51.81 -43.42 -70.93
CA ASN A 635 52.94 -44.29 -71.25
C ASN A 635 53.78 -43.69 -72.39
N LYS A 636 55.06 -44.08 -72.45
CA LYS A 636 55.98 -43.61 -73.49
C LYS A 636 55.73 -44.35 -74.80
N ALA A 637 55.27 -43.63 -75.82
CA ALA A 637 55.18 -44.14 -77.18
C ALA A 637 56.51 -43.91 -77.91
N TYR A 638 57.07 -44.92 -78.59
CA TYR A 638 58.33 -44.74 -79.33
C TYR A 638 58.44 -45.61 -80.57
N ARG A 639 59.11 -45.10 -81.61
CA ARG A 639 59.47 -45.81 -82.84
C ARG A 639 60.74 -45.20 -83.45
N ILE A 640 61.38 -45.96 -84.36
CA ILE A 640 62.51 -45.50 -85.17
C ILE A 640 61.97 -44.84 -86.44
N ALA A 641 62.45 -43.65 -86.78
CA ALA A 641 62.06 -42.94 -88.00
C ALA A 641 62.55 -43.69 -89.26
N ARG A 642 61.65 -43.87 -90.22
CA ARG A 642 61.89 -44.62 -91.47
C ARG A 642 62.22 -43.71 -92.65
#